data_AF-Q5TP55-F1
#
_entry.id   AF-Q5TP55-F1
#
_cell.length_a   1.000
_cell.length_b   1.000
_cell.length_c   1.000
_cell.angle_alpha   90.00
_cell.angle_beta   90.00
_cell.angle_gamma   90.00
#
_symmetry.space_group_name_H-M   'P 1'
#
loop_
_entity.id
_entity.type
_entity.pdbx_description
1 polymer ?
#
loop_
_entity_poly.entity_id
_entity_poly.type
_entity_poly.pdbx_seq_one_letter_code
_entity_poly.pdbx_strand_id
1 'polypeptide(L)'
;MVQKQTKTPIKRERNEEHIPCIEGEGVYRKPLPVPPETQPSKRWSDSLPPNERVFYHQTLSSARRAAHFANHGQIPVDSLDITLAAQYNHSDDLFLGKNDVVLQEETLGRNTFRRLRNTRDLSPEKIIPLKHPLLIGGLKEKASPNSVKLMNTGPHTPLTNPGYSRQSGDGNFFNY
;
A
#
# COMPACT_ATOMS: atom_id res chain seq x y z
N MET A 1 -6.15 -12.80 -17.80
CA MET A 1 -5.63 -11.42 -18.03
C MET A 1 -5.39 -10.78 -16.67
N VAL A 2 -4.13 -10.63 -16.24
CA VAL A 2 -3.80 -9.92 -15.00
C VAL A 2 -3.94 -8.42 -15.28
N GLN A 3 -4.95 -7.78 -14.69
CA GLN A 3 -5.09 -6.33 -14.78
C GLN A 3 -3.83 -5.71 -14.15
N LYS A 4 -2.97 -5.10 -14.97
CA LYS A 4 -1.88 -4.24 -14.48
C LYS A 4 -2.55 -3.11 -13.71
N GLN A 5 -2.40 -3.12 -12.38
CA GLN A 5 -2.82 -1.99 -11.55
C GLN A 5 -2.08 -0.75 -12.06
N THR A 6 -2.82 0.21 -12.60
CA THR A 6 -2.30 1.51 -12.97
C THR A 6 -1.88 2.20 -11.67
N LYS A 7 -0.57 2.41 -11.47
CA LYS A 7 -0.07 3.17 -10.32
C LYS A 7 -0.63 4.58 -10.38
N THR A 8 -1.51 4.92 -9.45
CA THR A 8 -2.01 6.29 -9.31
C THR A 8 -0.84 7.22 -9.07
N PRO A 9 -0.75 8.38 -9.77
CA PRO A 9 0.34 9.32 -9.55
C PRO A 9 0.29 9.85 -8.11
N ILE A 10 1.45 9.86 -7.45
CA ILE A 10 1.60 10.41 -6.10
C ILE A 10 1.40 11.92 -6.18
N LYS A 11 0.40 12.44 -5.45
CA LYS A 11 0.17 13.89 -5.36
C LYS A 11 1.21 14.50 -4.42
N ARG A 12 1.90 15.55 -4.86
CA ARG A 12 2.87 16.28 -4.04
C ARG A 12 2.30 17.63 -3.63
N GLU A 13 2.41 17.97 -2.36
CA GLU A 13 1.98 19.27 -1.81
C GLU A 13 3.18 19.96 -1.15
N ARG A 14 3.20 21.29 -1.09
CA ARG A 14 4.21 22.04 -0.35
C ARG A 14 4.20 21.63 1.13
N ASN A 15 5.36 21.36 1.68
CA ASN A 15 5.49 21.09 3.10
C ASN A 15 5.43 22.40 3.89
N GLU A 16 4.56 22.47 4.89
CA GLU A 16 4.39 23.62 5.78
C GLU A 16 5.02 23.41 7.16
N GLU A 17 5.59 22.24 7.41
CA GLU A 17 6.24 21.90 8.66
C GLU A 17 7.63 22.56 8.79
N HIS A 18 8.14 22.58 10.03
CA HIS A 18 9.45 23.14 10.36
C HIS A 18 10.62 22.27 9.86
N ILE A 19 10.40 20.96 9.68
CA ILE A 19 11.40 20.00 9.19
C ILE A 19 11.05 19.61 7.75
N PRO A 20 12.03 19.54 6.83
CA PRO A 20 11.79 19.10 5.47
C PRO A 20 11.58 17.58 5.39
N CYS A 21 10.70 17.13 4.49
CA CYS A 21 10.47 15.71 4.25
C CYS A 21 11.64 15.10 3.45
N ILE A 22 12.66 14.60 4.14
CA ILE A 22 13.85 13.96 3.54
C ILE A 22 14.05 12.51 3.98
N GLU A 23 13.00 11.86 4.47
CA GLU A 23 13.03 10.47 4.95
C GLU A 23 13.49 9.48 3.87
N GLY A 24 13.26 9.79 2.59
CA GLY A 24 13.76 8.97 1.48
C GLY A 24 15.27 9.12 1.20
N GLU A 25 15.90 10.19 1.66
CA GLU A 25 17.33 10.45 1.47
C GLU A 25 18.16 9.87 2.62
N GLY A 26 17.64 9.89 3.84
CA GLY A 26 18.40 9.47 5.00
C GLY A 26 17.66 9.68 6.32
N VAL A 27 18.38 9.43 7.40
CA VAL A 27 17.84 9.50 8.77
C VAL A 27 18.76 10.35 9.64
N TYR A 28 18.15 11.17 10.49
CA TYR A 28 18.89 11.90 11.52
C TYR A 28 19.24 10.97 12.68
N ARG A 29 20.53 10.90 13.02
CA ARG A 29 21.03 10.16 14.20
C ARG A 29 20.60 10.78 15.52
N LYS A 30 20.28 12.08 15.51
CA LYS A 30 19.81 12.83 16.67
C LYS A 30 18.53 13.58 16.27
N PRO A 31 17.52 13.64 17.15
CA PRO A 31 16.32 14.42 16.86
C PRO A 31 16.68 15.90 16.75
N LEU A 32 16.03 16.58 15.81
CA LEU A 32 16.10 18.02 15.65
C LEU A 32 15.29 18.73 16.75
N PRO A 33 15.60 19.99 17.07
CA PRO A 33 14.78 20.78 17.99
C PRO A 33 13.37 20.95 17.44
N VAL A 34 12.38 20.73 18.29
CA VAL A 34 10.95 20.83 17.94
C VAL A 34 10.37 22.11 18.54
N PRO A 35 9.59 22.91 17.78
CA PRO A 35 8.93 24.09 18.30
C PRO A 35 7.84 23.72 19.32
N PRO A 36 7.43 24.65 20.19
CA PRO A 36 6.30 24.45 21.09
C PRO A 36 5.01 24.06 20.36
N GLU A 37 4.17 23.24 21.00
CA GLU A 37 2.88 22.83 20.43
C GLU A 37 1.96 24.05 20.24
N THR A 38 1.42 24.19 19.03
CA THR A 38 0.47 25.25 18.67
C THR A 38 -0.93 24.67 18.50
N GLN A 39 -1.95 25.55 18.48
CA GLN A 39 -3.31 25.13 18.14
C GLN A 39 -3.36 24.51 16.73
N PRO A 40 -4.23 23.52 16.46
CA PRO A 40 -4.27 22.79 15.19
C PRO A 40 -4.51 23.65 13.94
N SER A 41 -5.15 24.81 14.10
CA SER A 41 -5.49 25.73 13.00
C SER A 41 -4.40 26.74 12.64
N LYS A 42 -3.35 26.85 13.45
CA LYS A 42 -2.25 27.81 13.25
C LYS A 42 -1.01 27.10 12.74
N ARG A 43 -0.19 27.80 11.97
CA ARG A 43 1.12 27.27 11.58
C ARG A 43 2.04 27.28 12.79
N TRP A 44 2.98 26.34 12.80
CA TRP A 44 3.98 26.21 13.88
C TRP A 44 4.76 27.52 14.11
N SER A 45 4.95 28.35 13.07
CA SER A 45 5.74 29.58 13.12
C SER A 45 4.98 30.83 13.53
N ASP A 46 3.64 30.82 13.55
CA ASP A 46 2.84 32.05 13.64
C ASP A 46 2.97 32.74 15.00
N SER A 47 3.14 31.95 16.07
CA SER A 47 3.24 32.44 17.45
C SER A 47 4.69 32.67 17.92
N LEU A 48 5.69 32.38 17.08
CA LEU A 48 7.09 32.39 17.49
C LEU A 48 7.81 33.68 17.06
N PRO A 49 8.70 34.22 17.91
CA PRO A 49 9.54 35.35 17.54
C PRO A 49 10.52 34.97 16.41
N PRO A 50 11.02 35.96 15.63
CA PRO A 50 11.83 35.70 14.45
C PRO A 50 13.06 34.80 14.66
N ASN A 51 13.77 34.96 15.78
CA ASN A 51 14.94 34.17 16.16
C ASN A 51 14.59 32.69 16.37
N GLU A 52 13.49 32.40 17.05
CA GLU A 52 13.03 31.02 17.28
C GLU A 52 12.59 30.36 15.98
N ARG A 53 11.91 31.10 15.10
CA ARG A 53 11.54 30.57 13.77
C ARG A 53 12.76 30.13 12.97
N VAL A 54 13.84 30.91 12.99
CA VAL A 54 15.10 30.55 12.30
C VAL A 54 15.78 29.35 12.97
N PHE A 55 15.71 29.23 14.29
CA PHE A 55 16.29 28.12 15.03
C PHE A 55 15.58 26.78 14.75
N TYR A 56 14.25 26.77 14.75
CA TYR A 56 13.45 25.55 14.54
C TYR A 56 13.29 25.17 13.06
N HIS A 57 13.28 26.14 12.14
CA HIS A 57 13.07 25.86 10.72
C HIS A 57 14.34 25.31 10.05
N GLN A 58 14.22 24.14 9.43
CA GLN A 58 15.26 23.56 8.60
C GLN A 58 14.90 23.64 7.11
N THR A 59 15.88 24.03 6.30
CA THR A 59 15.77 23.98 4.84
C THR A 59 16.29 22.64 4.34
N LEU A 60 15.95 22.22 3.11
CA LEU A 60 16.54 21.02 2.50
C LEU A 60 18.08 21.05 2.52
N SER A 61 18.67 22.22 2.27
CA SER A 61 20.12 22.37 2.22
C SER A 61 20.78 22.37 3.60
N SER A 62 20.13 22.89 4.66
CA SER A 62 20.66 22.82 6.02
C SER A 62 20.53 21.40 6.58
N ALA A 63 19.38 20.78 6.34
CA ALA A 63 19.06 19.41 6.69
C ALA A 63 20.09 18.40 6.17
N ARG A 64 20.38 18.43 4.86
CA ARG A 64 21.37 17.55 4.21
C ARG A 64 22.80 17.74 4.70
N ARG A 65 23.15 18.96 5.10
CA ARG A 65 24.50 19.30 5.59
C ARG A 65 24.64 19.13 7.10
N ALA A 66 23.58 18.74 7.79
CA ALA A 66 23.62 18.54 9.23
C ALA A 66 24.58 17.39 9.55
N ALA A 67 25.51 17.61 10.50
CA ALA A 67 26.53 16.61 10.85
C ALA A 67 25.95 15.29 11.38
N HIS A 68 24.71 15.31 11.87
CA HIS A 68 24.01 14.15 12.40
C HIS A 68 23.05 13.53 11.38
N PHE A 69 22.99 14.02 10.14
CA PHE A 69 22.22 13.40 9.07
C PHE A 69 23.04 12.27 8.43
N ALA A 70 22.47 11.06 8.40
CA ALA A 70 23.08 9.90 7.77
C ALA A 70 22.33 9.55 6.49
N ASN A 71 23.03 9.68 5.37
CA ASN A 71 22.53 9.35 4.05
C ASN A 71 22.26 7.84 3.89
N HIS A 72 21.24 7.49 3.13
CA HIS A 72 21.09 6.14 2.60
C HIS A 72 22.13 5.85 1.51
N GLY A 73 22.45 4.57 1.31
CA GLY A 73 23.61 4.15 0.49
C GLY A 73 23.50 4.38 -1.03
N GLN A 74 22.38 4.91 -1.54
CA GLN A 74 22.18 5.15 -2.98
C GLN A 74 22.42 6.60 -3.40
N ILE A 75 23.02 7.42 -2.53
CA ILE A 75 23.27 8.83 -2.79
C ILE A 75 24.64 9.01 -3.47
N PRO A 76 24.71 9.69 -4.64
CA PRO A 76 25.94 10.11 -5.29
C PRO A 76 26.85 10.89 -4.34
N VAL A 77 28.12 10.50 -4.25
CA VAL A 77 29.09 11.11 -3.34
C VAL A 77 29.94 12.16 -4.07
N ASP A 78 30.24 11.92 -5.33
CA ASP A 78 31.10 12.79 -6.14
C ASP A 78 30.45 13.24 -7.46
N SER A 79 31.20 14.03 -8.23
CA SER A 79 30.74 14.52 -9.53
C SER A 79 30.58 13.41 -10.56
N LEU A 80 31.37 12.34 -10.46
CA LEU A 80 31.30 11.21 -11.39
C LEU A 80 30.01 10.44 -11.16
N ASP A 81 29.65 10.14 -9.92
CA ASP A 81 28.40 9.50 -9.55
C ASP A 81 27.18 10.28 -10.06
N ILE A 82 27.23 11.62 -9.96
CA ILE A 82 26.17 12.49 -10.48
C ILE A 82 26.05 12.36 -12.00
N THR A 83 27.17 12.30 -12.72
CA THR A 83 27.15 12.10 -14.18
C THR A 83 26.68 10.71 -14.58
N LEU A 84 27.05 9.67 -13.81
CA LEU A 84 26.61 8.29 -14.04
C LEU A 84 25.13 8.08 -13.71
N ALA A 85 24.56 8.89 -12.82
CA ALA A 85 23.15 8.88 -12.48
C ALA A 85 22.26 9.65 -13.48
N ALA A 86 22.86 10.34 -14.46
CA ALA A 86 22.10 11.04 -15.49
C ALA A 86 21.32 10.05 -16.37
N GLN A 87 20.26 10.53 -17.02
CA GLN A 87 19.44 9.71 -17.92
C GLN A 87 20.19 9.33 -19.22
N TYR A 88 21.22 10.08 -19.58
CA TYR A 88 21.91 9.96 -20.85
C TYR A 88 22.46 8.55 -21.12
N ASN A 89 22.08 7.96 -22.26
CA ASN A 89 22.63 6.71 -22.75
C ASN A 89 23.36 6.91 -24.09
N HIS A 90 24.68 6.81 -24.07
CA HIS A 90 25.51 7.02 -25.26
C HIS A 90 25.22 6.03 -26.41
N SER A 91 24.64 4.86 -26.14
CA SER A 91 24.32 3.88 -27.19
C SER A 91 23.06 4.21 -27.98
N ASP A 92 22.08 4.87 -27.36
CA ASP A 92 20.77 5.14 -27.96
C ASP A 92 20.61 6.62 -28.35
N ASP A 93 21.28 7.52 -27.63
CA ASP A 93 21.08 8.96 -27.74
C ASP A 93 22.11 9.60 -28.69
N LEU A 94 21.63 10.21 -29.79
CA LEU A 94 22.46 10.89 -30.79
C LEU A 94 22.11 12.38 -30.89
N PHE A 95 23.13 13.25 -30.94
CA PHE A 95 23.00 14.72 -31.09
C PHE A 95 22.21 15.46 -29.99
N LEU A 96 22.21 14.93 -28.77
CA LEU A 96 21.60 15.63 -27.62
C LEU A 96 22.34 16.92 -27.25
N GLY A 97 21.60 17.84 -26.64
CA GLY A 97 22.17 19.07 -26.11
C GLY A 97 23.03 18.80 -24.88
N LYS A 98 23.91 19.76 -24.54
CA LYS A 98 24.77 19.66 -23.36
C LYS A 98 23.98 19.45 -22.05
N ASN A 99 22.77 20.01 -21.98
CA ASN A 99 21.92 19.90 -20.80
C ASN A 99 21.33 18.50 -20.63
N ASP A 100 21.08 17.79 -21.73
CA ASP A 100 20.45 16.47 -21.70
C ASP A 100 21.44 15.41 -21.17
N VAL A 101 22.74 15.61 -21.39
CA VAL A 101 23.82 14.74 -20.89
C VAL A 101 23.87 14.68 -19.37
N VAL A 102 23.50 15.77 -18.69
CA VAL A 102 23.54 15.88 -17.21
C VAL A 102 22.14 15.83 -16.59
N LEU A 103 21.11 15.57 -17.40
CA LEU A 103 19.73 15.57 -16.96
C LEU A 103 19.45 14.40 -16.02
N GLN A 104 18.98 14.71 -14.82
CA GLN A 104 18.68 13.74 -13.77
C GLN A 104 17.21 13.34 -13.81
N GLU A 105 16.90 12.10 -13.41
CA GLU A 105 15.53 11.58 -13.38
C GLU A 105 14.57 12.42 -12.51
N GLU A 106 15.08 12.94 -11.39
CA GLU A 106 14.36 13.82 -10.47
C GLU A 106 13.89 15.13 -11.11
N THR A 107 14.65 15.67 -12.07
CA THR A 107 14.30 16.89 -12.80
C THR A 107 13.09 16.67 -13.71
N LEU A 108 12.90 15.43 -14.18
CA LEU A 108 11.74 15.00 -14.97
C LEU A 108 10.55 14.59 -14.10
N GLY A 109 10.64 14.77 -12.78
CA GLY A 109 9.59 14.41 -11.84
C GLY A 109 9.49 12.93 -11.54
N ARG A 110 10.46 12.10 -11.96
CA ARG A 110 10.55 10.71 -11.51
C ARG A 110 10.90 10.68 -10.02
N ASN A 111 10.48 9.61 -9.35
CA ASN A 111 10.74 9.45 -7.93
C ASN A 111 12.10 8.77 -7.73
N THR A 112 13.10 9.55 -7.35
CA THR A 112 14.44 9.08 -6.98
C THR A 112 14.64 9.18 -5.47
N PHE A 113 15.87 8.92 -5.00
CA PHE A 113 16.27 9.17 -3.62
C PHE A 113 16.19 10.66 -3.25
N ARG A 114 16.44 11.60 -4.19
CA ARG A 114 16.61 13.02 -3.90
C ARG A 114 15.34 13.84 -4.11
N ARG A 115 15.07 14.74 -3.17
CA ARG A 115 13.94 15.66 -3.18
C ARG A 115 14.34 17.07 -3.62
N LEU A 116 13.93 17.50 -4.82
CA LEU A 116 14.31 18.83 -5.33
C LEU A 116 13.61 20.01 -4.62
N ARG A 117 12.40 19.80 -4.10
CA ARG A 117 11.58 20.84 -3.44
C ARG A 117 11.06 20.33 -2.11
N ASN A 118 10.88 21.23 -1.14
CA ASN A 118 10.30 20.87 0.17
C ASN A 118 8.79 20.63 0.01
N THR A 119 8.45 19.45 -0.48
CA THR A 119 7.08 18.98 -0.64
C THR A 119 6.89 17.73 0.23
N ARG A 120 5.66 17.37 0.55
CA ARG A 120 5.28 16.09 1.13
C ARG A 120 4.51 15.26 0.10
N ASP A 121 4.68 13.94 0.16
CA ASP A 121 3.97 13.01 -0.72
C ASP A 121 2.66 12.61 -0.03
N LEU A 122 1.53 12.87 -0.70
CA LEU A 122 0.23 12.44 -0.23
C LEU A 122 -0.03 11.04 -0.77
N SER A 123 -0.20 10.07 0.13
CA SER A 123 -0.68 8.76 -0.27
C SER A 123 -2.07 8.91 -0.90
N PRO A 124 -2.31 8.35 -2.09
CA PRO A 124 -3.66 8.34 -2.63
C PRO A 124 -4.59 7.65 -1.63
N GLU A 125 -5.78 8.20 -1.44
CA GLU A 125 -6.79 7.57 -0.60
C GLU A 125 -7.00 6.14 -1.11
N LYS A 126 -6.80 5.16 -0.22
CA LYS A 126 -7.09 3.76 -0.55
C LYS A 126 -8.60 3.67 -0.72
N ILE A 127 -9.05 3.57 -1.97
CA ILE A 127 -10.44 3.26 -2.27
C ILE A 127 -10.66 1.82 -1.77
N ILE A 128 -11.19 1.67 -0.57
CA ILE A 128 -11.63 0.39 -0.06
C ILE A 128 -12.90 0.08 -0.87
N PRO A 129 -12.90 -0.93 -1.75
CA PRO A 129 -14.13 -1.27 -2.45
C PRO A 129 -15.15 -1.72 -1.42
N LEU A 130 -16.23 -0.95 -1.22
CA LEU A 130 -17.31 -1.27 -0.27
C LEU A 130 -17.96 -2.64 -0.56
N LYS A 131 -17.76 -3.19 -1.77
CA LYS A 131 -18.35 -4.43 -2.24
C LYS A 131 -17.31 -5.55 -2.21
N HIS A 132 -17.14 -6.20 -1.07
CA HIS A 132 -16.66 -7.58 -1.07
C HIS A 132 -17.70 -8.44 -1.80
N PRO A 133 -17.30 -9.44 -2.62
CA PRO A 133 -18.28 -10.33 -3.24
C PRO A 133 -19.06 -11.05 -2.14
N LEU A 134 -20.38 -10.86 -2.10
CA LEU A 134 -21.27 -11.65 -1.26
C LEU A 134 -21.24 -13.10 -1.76
N LEU A 135 -20.51 -13.97 -1.07
CA LEU A 135 -20.62 -15.41 -1.24
C LEU A 135 -21.87 -15.86 -0.49
N ILE A 136 -23.01 -15.89 -1.18
CA ILE A 136 -24.23 -16.48 -0.64
C ILE A 136 -24.06 -18.01 -0.72
N GLY A 137 -23.54 -18.58 0.36
CA GLY A 137 -23.58 -20.01 0.60
C GLY A 137 -25.00 -20.43 0.98
N GLY A 138 -25.56 -21.40 0.26
CA GLY A 138 -26.83 -22.03 0.57
C GLY A 138 -26.74 -23.53 0.35
N LEU A 139 -27.43 -24.30 1.20
CA LEU A 139 -27.68 -25.71 0.94
C LEU A 139 -28.42 -25.84 -0.39
N LYS A 140 -27.81 -26.47 -1.40
CA LYS A 140 -28.43 -26.72 -2.71
C LYS A 140 -29.68 -27.61 -2.60
N GLU A 141 -29.78 -28.36 -1.51
CA GLU A 141 -30.84 -29.31 -1.23
C GLU A 141 -31.25 -29.24 0.25
N LYS A 142 -32.54 -29.41 0.53
CA LYS A 142 -33.06 -29.54 1.91
C LYS A 142 -32.86 -30.97 2.43
N ALA A 143 -31.67 -31.54 2.25
CA ALA A 143 -31.36 -32.84 2.80
C ALA A 143 -31.13 -32.71 4.32
N SER A 144 -31.86 -33.50 5.11
CA SER A 144 -31.56 -33.65 6.53
C SER A 144 -30.16 -34.26 6.67
N PRO A 145 -29.32 -33.78 7.60
CA PRO A 145 -28.02 -34.40 7.90
C PRO A 145 -28.11 -35.90 8.22
N ASN A 146 -29.30 -36.36 8.61
CA ASN A 146 -29.58 -37.75 8.97
C ASN A 146 -30.06 -38.60 7.78
N SER A 147 -30.20 -38.03 6.59
CA SER A 147 -30.60 -38.73 5.36
C SER A 147 -29.38 -39.37 4.68
N VAL A 148 -28.70 -40.27 5.38
CA VAL A 148 -27.53 -41.00 4.88
C VAL A 148 -27.97 -42.37 4.37
N LYS A 149 -27.67 -42.69 3.10
CA LYS A 149 -27.87 -44.04 2.56
C LYS A 149 -26.81 -44.97 3.17
N LEU A 150 -27.18 -45.73 4.19
CA LEU A 150 -26.29 -46.70 4.84
C LEU A 150 -26.10 -47.95 3.95
N MET A 151 -24.98 -48.66 4.16
CA MET A 151 -24.52 -49.79 3.33
C MET A 151 -25.50 -50.97 3.24
N ASN A 152 -26.41 -51.13 4.21
CA ASN A 152 -27.30 -52.29 4.30
C ASN A 152 -28.76 -51.90 4.05
N THR A 153 -29.08 -51.38 2.87
CA THR A 153 -30.48 -51.33 2.40
C THR A 153 -30.82 -52.68 1.75
N GLY A 154 -31.25 -53.65 2.56
CA GLY A 154 -31.78 -54.92 2.05
C GLY A 154 -33.20 -54.76 1.49
N PRO A 155 -33.63 -55.60 0.53
CA PRO A 155 -34.99 -55.55 0.01
C PRO A 155 -36.00 -55.88 1.13
N HIS A 156 -36.91 -54.93 1.39
CA HIS A 156 -37.97 -55.11 2.37
C HIS A 156 -39.02 -56.07 1.81
N THR A 157 -38.88 -57.36 2.14
CA THR A 157 -39.85 -58.39 1.75
C THR A 157 -40.71 -58.80 2.95
N PRO A 158 -41.94 -59.32 2.72
CA PRO A 158 -42.85 -59.73 3.79
C PRO A 158 -42.25 -60.77 4.75
N LEU A 159 -41.34 -61.62 4.24
CA LEU A 159 -40.70 -62.72 4.97
C LEU A 159 -39.62 -62.27 5.96
N THR A 160 -38.96 -61.13 5.72
CA THR A 160 -37.77 -60.74 6.48
C THR A 160 -38.06 -59.91 7.72
N ASN A 161 -39.27 -59.33 7.86
CA ASN A 161 -39.64 -58.53 9.03
C ASN A 161 -41.18 -58.41 9.21
N PRO A 162 -41.84 -59.44 9.78
CA PRO A 162 -43.29 -59.45 10.05
C PRO A 162 -43.71 -58.25 10.90
N GLY A 163 -44.71 -57.48 10.44
CA GLY A 163 -45.33 -56.39 11.21
C GLY A 163 -44.61 -55.04 11.20
N TYR A 164 -43.36 -54.94 10.73
CA TYR A 164 -42.62 -53.66 10.64
C TYR A 164 -42.43 -53.14 9.21
N SER A 165 -42.69 -53.97 8.20
CA SER A 165 -42.62 -53.55 6.78
C SER A 165 -43.99 -53.12 6.28
N ARG A 166 -44.03 -52.10 5.41
CA ARG A 166 -45.26 -51.57 4.78
C ARG A 166 -45.30 -51.98 3.30
N GLN A 167 -46.50 -52.21 2.77
CA GLN A 167 -46.70 -52.43 1.34
C GLN A 167 -46.42 -51.15 0.55
N SER A 168 -45.68 -51.28 -0.55
CA SER A 168 -45.21 -50.14 -1.36
C SER A 168 -46.32 -49.37 -2.09
N GLY A 169 -47.52 -49.96 -2.23
CA GLY A 169 -48.68 -49.30 -2.84
C GLY A 169 -49.43 -48.42 -1.84
N ASP A 170 -50.02 -49.05 -0.82
CA ASP A 170 -50.98 -48.38 0.08
C ASP A 170 -50.44 -48.12 1.50
N GLY A 171 -49.20 -48.51 1.82
CA GLY A 171 -48.57 -48.24 3.11
C GLY A 171 -49.11 -49.07 4.30
N ASN A 172 -50.06 -49.98 4.06
CA ASN A 172 -50.58 -50.91 5.06
C ASN A 172 -49.55 -51.98 5.47
N PHE A 173 -49.76 -52.57 6.66
CA PHE A 173 -48.91 -53.63 7.18
C PHE A 173 -49.22 -54.98 6.51
N PHE A 174 -48.20 -55.82 6.39
CA PHE A 174 -48.39 -57.21 5.99
C PHE A 174 -49.02 -58.00 7.15
N ASN A 175 -50.26 -58.47 6.97
CA ASN A 175 -50.95 -59.36 7.92
C ASN A 175 -50.68 -60.82 7.54
N TYR A 176 -50.48 -61.68 8.53
CA TYR A 176 -50.46 -63.15 8.38
C TYR A 176 -51.84 -63.73 8.70
#